data_AF-A0A944R800-F1
#
_entry.id   AF-A0A944R800-F1
#
_cell.length_a   1.000
_cell.length_b   1.000
_cell.length_c   1.000
_cell.angle_alpha   90.00
_cell.angle_beta   90.00
_cell.angle_gamma   90.00
#
_symmetry.space_group_name_H-M   'P 1'
#
loop_
_entity.id
_entity.type
_entity.pdbx_description
1 polymer ?
#
loop_
_entity_poly.entity_id
_entity_poly.type
_entity_poly.pdbx_seq_one_letter_code
_entity_poly.pdbx_strand_id
1 'polypeptide(L)'
;INDGGNSGLYFRTSRKPKFTDGYEAQIDSTHKDPIRTGSIYGFCHVYKDLVQPNEWFTYELEVRDDEWRHRDLTRIKVIVNGDELYEYLDFSKAFSEGHFAFQQHDPGSVVNIRKVEVMPLEN
;
A
#
# COMPACT_ATOMS: atom_id res chain seq x y z
N ILE A 1 -10.12 -9.04 0.33
CA ILE A 1 -10.28 -9.21 -1.14
C ILE A 1 -10.82 -10.62 -1.39
N ASN A 2 -11.64 -10.85 -2.41
CA ASN A 2 -12.09 -12.21 -2.77
C ASN A 2 -10.97 -13.04 -3.39
N ASP A 3 -11.19 -14.35 -3.51
CA ASP A 3 -10.27 -15.25 -4.20
C ASP A 3 -10.12 -14.84 -5.68
N GLY A 4 -8.86 -14.74 -6.12
CA GLY A 4 -8.49 -14.24 -7.44
C GLY A 4 -8.70 -12.74 -7.64
N GLY A 5 -9.05 -11.97 -6.61
CA GLY A 5 -9.23 -10.52 -6.70
C GLY A 5 -7.93 -9.73 -6.57
N ASN A 6 -7.90 -8.55 -7.19
CA ASN A 6 -6.78 -7.61 -7.14
C ASN A 6 -7.29 -6.20 -6.80
N SER A 7 -6.60 -5.53 -5.89
CA SER A 7 -6.90 -4.18 -5.43
C SER A 7 -5.63 -3.55 -4.85
N GLY A 8 -5.74 -2.29 -4.44
CA GLY A 8 -4.65 -1.54 -3.83
C GLY A 8 -5.19 -0.36 -3.04
N LEU A 9 -4.52 -0.05 -1.94
CA LEU A 9 -4.63 1.24 -1.26
C LEU A 9 -3.59 2.17 -1.87
N TYR A 10 -4.05 3.20 -2.56
CA TYR A 10 -3.20 4.27 -3.04
C TYR A 10 -3.13 5.42 -2.05
N PHE A 11 -1.96 6.03 -1.93
CA PHE A 11 -1.73 7.22 -1.10
C PHE A 11 -0.78 8.20 -1.77
N ARG A 12 -0.87 9.47 -1.35
CA ARG A 12 -0.17 10.61 -1.98
C ARG A 12 -0.53 10.76 -3.46
N THR A 13 -1.80 10.51 -3.79
CA THR A 13 -2.32 10.60 -5.17
C THR A 13 -2.84 11.98 -5.51
N SER A 14 -2.99 12.29 -6.81
CA SER A 14 -3.88 13.38 -7.23
C SER A 14 -5.36 13.06 -6.94
N ARG A 15 -6.26 14.04 -7.12
CA ARG A 15 -7.71 13.89 -6.89
C ARG A 15 -8.41 12.90 -7.83
N LYS A 16 -7.81 12.60 -8.98
CA LYS A 16 -8.36 11.69 -9.99
C LYS A 16 -7.26 10.72 -10.43
N PRO A 17 -6.85 9.81 -9.54
CA PRO A 17 -5.68 8.98 -9.78
C PRO A 17 -5.84 8.05 -10.97
N LYS A 18 -4.73 7.82 -11.65
CA LYS A 18 -4.51 6.68 -12.54
C LYS A 18 -3.64 5.67 -11.80
N PHE A 19 -3.45 4.47 -12.35
CA PHE A 19 -2.64 3.41 -11.72
C PHE A 19 -1.15 3.76 -11.50
N THR A 20 -0.68 4.89 -11.99
CA THR A 20 0.70 5.36 -11.81
C THR A 20 0.80 6.63 -10.95
N ASP A 21 -0.28 7.02 -10.28
CA ASP A 21 -0.40 8.29 -9.56
C ASP A 21 -0.53 8.05 -8.06
N GLY A 22 0.62 8.12 -7.37
CA GLY A 22 0.78 7.80 -5.96
C GLY A 22 1.46 6.45 -5.73
N TYR A 23 1.75 6.17 -4.47
CA TYR A 23 2.23 4.85 -4.05
C TYR A 23 1.04 3.91 -3.92
N GLU A 24 1.22 2.65 -4.31
CA GLU A 24 0.22 1.60 -4.17
C GLU A 24 0.68 0.57 -3.14
N ALA A 25 -0.04 0.51 -2.01
CA ALA A 25 0.03 -0.60 -1.08
C ALA A 25 -0.88 -1.72 -1.59
N GLN A 26 -0.25 -2.77 -2.11
CA GLN A 26 -0.92 -3.86 -2.81
C GLN A 26 -1.90 -4.61 -1.91
N ILE A 27 -3.06 -5.01 -2.45
CA ILE A 27 -4.04 -5.89 -1.81
C ILE A 27 -4.34 -7.05 -2.76
N ASP A 28 -3.63 -8.14 -2.55
CA ASP A 28 -3.76 -9.38 -3.31
C ASP A 28 -3.34 -10.59 -2.44
N SER A 29 -4.09 -11.68 -2.56
CA SER A 29 -3.82 -12.97 -1.90
C SER A 29 -3.55 -14.09 -2.90
N THR A 30 -4.30 -14.16 -4.00
CA THR A 30 -4.30 -15.34 -4.90
C THR A 30 -4.48 -14.99 -6.38
N HIS A 31 -4.46 -13.71 -6.76
CA HIS A 31 -4.53 -13.31 -8.16
C HIS A 31 -3.32 -13.83 -8.95
N LYS A 32 -3.44 -13.83 -10.28
CA LYS A 32 -2.38 -14.31 -11.21
C LYS A 32 -1.12 -13.45 -11.18
N ASP A 33 -1.23 -12.20 -10.77
CA ASP A 33 -0.08 -11.34 -10.48
C ASP A 33 0.61 -11.91 -9.24
N PRO A 34 1.93 -12.17 -9.23
CA PRO A 34 2.59 -12.73 -8.05
C PRO A 34 2.83 -11.70 -6.93
N ILE A 35 2.61 -10.40 -7.16
CA ILE A 35 2.89 -9.35 -6.17
C ILE A 35 1.75 -9.28 -5.15
N ARG A 36 2.06 -9.64 -3.90
CA ARG A 36 1.07 -9.86 -2.83
C ARG A 36 0.87 -8.67 -1.91
N THR A 37 -0.18 -8.78 -1.09
CA THR A 37 -0.45 -7.90 0.05
C THR A 37 0.81 -7.64 0.87
N GLY A 38 1.02 -6.38 1.26
CA GLY A 38 2.25 -5.93 1.92
C GLY A 38 3.32 -5.41 0.97
N SER A 39 3.09 -5.43 -0.35
CA SER A 39 4.00 -4.78 -1.31
C SER A 39 3.71 -3.29 -1.43
N ILE A 40 4.77 -2.51 -1.67
CA ILE A 40 4.64 -1.20 -2.33
C ILE A 40 4.85 -1.45 -3.82
N TYR A 41 3.75 -1.55 -4.57
CA TYR A 41 3.75 -1.99 -5.96
C TYR A 41 4.59 -1.06 -6.84
N GLY A 42 5.50 -1.64 -7.64
CA GLY A 42 6.50 -0.93 -8.43
C GLY A 42 7.79 -0.54 -7.69
N PHE A 43 7.86 -0.72 -6.36
CA PHE A 43 8.99 -0.28 -5.54
C PHE A 43 9.60 -1.39 -4.67
N CYS A 44 8.77 -2.11 -3.89
CA CYS A 44 9.20 -3.20 -3.02
C CYS A 44 8.14 -4.31 -3.01
N HIS A 45 8.54 -5.51 -3.47
CA HIS A 45 7.61 -6.62 -3.70
C HIS A 45 7.70 -7.70 -2.61
N VAL A 46 6.53 -8.09 -2.11
CA VAL A 46 6.31 -9.28 -1.30
C VAL A 46 5.64 -10.32 -2.18
N TYR A 47 6.22 -11.52 -2.24
CA TYR A 47 5.68 -12.64 -3.03
C TYR A 47 5.05 -13.74 -2.17
N LYS A 48 5.28 -13.71 -0.86
CA LYS A 48 4.67 -14.66 0.08
C LYS A 48 3.23 -14.26 0.36
N ASP A 49 2.37 -15.26 0.50
CA ASP A 49 0.98 -15.03 0.88
C ASP A 49 0.93 -14.76 2.39
N LEU A 50 0.56 -13.52 2.76
CA LEU A 50 0.47 -13.07 4.15
C LEU A 50 -0.95 -13.13 4.71
N VAL A 51 -1.95 -13.08 3.83
CA VAL A 51 -3.37 -13.01 4.18
C VAL A 51 -4.16 -13.86 3.20
N GLN A 52 -5.18 -14.56 3.70
CA GLN A 52 -6.02 -15.43 2.88
C GLN A 52 -7.14 -14.65 2.18
N PRO A 53 -7.61 -15.12 1.01
CA PRO A 53 -8.76 -14.51 0.37
C PRO A 53 -10.02 -14.66 1.24
N ASN A 54 -10.93 -13.69 1.14
CA ASN A 54 -12.18 -13.61 1.92
C ASN A 54 -12.02 -13.49 3.44
N GLU A 55 -10.82 -13.23 3.95
CA GLU A 55 -10.58 -12.99 5.37
C GLU A 55 -10.30 -11.51 5.67
N TRP A 56 -10.64 -11.10 6.90
CA TRP A 56 -10.29 -9.78 7.39
C TRP A 56 -8.85 -9.78 7.90
N PHE A 57 -8.09 -8.76 7.52
CA PHE A 57 -6.75 -8.47 8.02
C PHE A 57 -6.62 -6.98 8.31
N THR A 58 -5.62 -6.59 9.11
CA THR A 58 -5.25 -5.18 9.26
C THR A 58 -4.09 -4.83 8.33
N TYR A 59 -4.16 -3.66 7.72
CA TYR A 59 -3.11 -3.13 6.86
C TYR A 59 -2.82 -1.69 7.28
N GLU A 60 -1.62 -1.47 7.79
CA GLU A 60 -1.19 -0.19 8.32
C GLU A 60 0.07 0.29 7.58
N LEU A 61 0.10 1.58 7.32
CA LEU A 61 1.20 2.27 6.66
C LEU A 61 1.60 3.47 7.51
N GLU A 62 2.87 3.56 7.90
CA GLU A 62 3.44 4.78 8.47
C GLU A 62 4.25 5.48 7.37
N VAL A 63 3.81 6.67 6.96
CA VAL A 63 4.40 7.38 5.81
C VAL A 63 4.82 8.78 6.25
N ARG A 64 6.12 9.05 6.20
CA ARG A 64 6.68 10.36 6.57
C ARG A 64 7.87 10.73 5.69
N ASP A 65 8.06 12.03 5.49
CA ASP A 65 9.33 12.51 4.97
C ASP A 65 10.36 12.47 6.11
N ASP A 66 11.61 12.10 5.81
CA ASP A 66 12.66 11.84 6.80
C ASP A 66 14.04 12.18 6.22
N GLU A 67 15.06 12.27 7.07
CA GLU A 67 16.47 12.38 6.66
C GLU A 67 17.23 11.11 7.06
N TRP A 68 17.84 10.42 6.08
CA TRP A 68 18.72 9.29 6.36
C TRP A 68 20.08 9.49 5.72
N ARG A 69 21.12 9.56 6.55
CA ARG A 69 22.51 9.81 6.14
C ARG A 69 22.64 11.09 5.30
N HIS A 70 22.06 12.20 5.80
CA HIS A 70 22.11 13.51 5.15
C HIS A 70 21.45 13.56 3.77
N ARG A 71 20.41 12.74 3.57
CA ARG A 71 19.61 12.71 2.36
C ARG A 71 18.14 12.65 2.74
N ASP A 72 17.38 13.58 2.17
CA ASP A 72 15.93 13.58 2.28
C ASP A 72 15.34 12.38 1.55
N LEU A 73 14.29 11.81 2.12
CA LEU A 73 13.55 10.69 1.54
C LEU A 73 12.10 10.66 2.04
N THR A 74 11.28 9.85 1.38
CA THR A 74 10.01 9.38 1.94
C THR A 74 10.22 8.00 2.56
N ARG A 75 9.95 7.85 3.87
CA ARG A 75 9.99 6.57 4.59
C ARG A 75 8.58 6.00 4.63
N ILE A 76 8.44 4.74 4.21
CA ILE A 76 7.18 4.01 4.19
C ILE A 76 7.38 2.73 4.98
N LYS A 77 6.81 2.66 6.19
CA LYS A 77 6.75 1.42 6.98
C LYS A 77 5.48 0.67 6.62
N VAL A 78 5.60 -0.64 6.44
CA VAL A 78 4.49 -1.51 6.04
C VAL A 78 4.23 -2.55 7.12
N ILE A 79 2.99 -2.57 7.64
CA ILE A 79 2.57 -3.44 8.73
C ILE A 79 1.32 -4.22 8.31
N VAL A 80 1.33 -5.54 8.43
CA VAL A 80 0.19 -6.41 8.11
C VAL A 80 -0.12 -7.29 9.33
N ASN A 81 -1.37 -7.29 9.79
CA ASN A 81 -1.79 -8.01 11.00
C ASN A 81 -0.99 -7.66 12.27
N GLY A 82 -0.43 -6.45 12.34
CA GLY A 82 0.41 -5.99 13.45
C GLY A 82 1.89 -6.38 13.32
N ASP A 83 2.25 -7.18 12.33
CA ASP A 83 3.65 -7.52 12.04
C ASP A 83 4.26 -6.47 11.10
N GLU A 84 5.30 -5.79 11.58
CA GLU A 84 6.13 -4.92 10.73
C GLU A 84 6.88 -5.78 9.71
N LEU A 85 6.62 -5.56 8.43
CA LEU A 85 7.23 -6.33 7.35
C LEU A 85 8.58 -5.74 6.95
N TYR A 86 8.61 -4.42 6.73
CA TYR A 86 9.80 -3.67 6.34
C TYR A 86 9.54 -2.16 6.33
N GLU A 87 10.62 -1.39 6.20
CA GLU A 87 10.60 0.02 5.82
C GLU A 87 11.22 0.21 4.44
N TYR A 88 10.49 0.87 3.54
CA TYR A 88 10.98 1.31 2.24
C TYR A 88 11.45 2.75 2.30
N LEU A 89 12.66 3.00 1.78
CA LEU A 89 13.30 4.32 1.74
C LEU A 89 13.31 4.87 0.32
N ASP A 90 12.38 5.76 0.00
CA ASP A 90 12.32 6.41 -1.31
C ASP A 90 13.09 7.72 -1.33
N PHE A 91 14.35 7.65 -1.74
CA PHE A 91 15.19 8.84 -1.94
C PHE A 91 14.83 9.67 -3.19
N SER A 92 13.98 9.14 -4.09
CA SER A 92 13.50 9.93 -5.23
C SER A 92 12.35 10.85 -4.83
N LYS A 93 11.71 10.57 -3.69
CA LYS A 93 10.50 11.24 -3.22
C LYS A 93 9.45 11.26 -4.34
N ALA A 94 9.19 10.10 -4.93
CA ALA A 94 8.37 9.96 -6.13
C ALA A 94 7.00 10.64 -5.99
N PHE A 95 6.41 10.59 -4.78
CA PHE A 95 5.17 11.29 -4.46
C PHE A 95 5.26 11.98 -3.08
N SER A 96 4.71 13.19 -2.98
CA SER A 96 4.79 14.05 -1.80
C SER A 96 3.48 14.08 -1.02
N GLU A 97 2.63 15.07 -1.20
CA GLU A 97 1.31 15.16 -0.55
C GLU A 97 0.20 14.78 -1.53
N GLY A 98 -0.94 14.32 -1.00
CA GLY A 98 -2.05 13.98 -1.86
C GLY A 98 -3.22 13.34 -1.12
N HIS A 99 -3.95 12.51 -1.86
CA HIS A 99 -5.17 11.87 -1.39
C HIS A 99 -4.92 10.37 -1.16
N PHE A 100 -5.88 9.74 -0.49
CA PHE A 100 -6.00 8.29 -0.44
C PHE A 100 -7.04 7.85 -1.46
N ALA A 101 -6.82 6.70 -2.09
CA ALA A 101 -7.78 6.08 -2.99
C ALA A 101 -7.77 4.56 -2.84
N PHE A 102 -8.91 3.93 -3.03
CA PHE A 102 -9.02 2.48 -3.10
C PHE A 102 -9.28 2.07 -4.54
N GLN A 103 -8.48 1.12 -5.02
CA GLN A 103 -8.53 0.66 -6.39
C GLN A 103 -9.54 -0.49 -6.53
N GLN A 104 -10.38 -0.41 -7.56
CA GLN A 104 -11.20 -1.51 -8.05
C GLN A 104 -10.63 -1.91 -9.42
N HIS A 105 -9.77 -2.93 -9.46
CA HIS A 105 -8.92 -3.20 -10.62
C HIS A 105 -9.62 -4.02 -11.71
N ASP A 106 -9.92 -5.29 -11.43
CA ASP A 106 -10.42 -6.24 -12.42
C ASP A 106 -11.94 -6.47 -12.31
N PRO A 107 -12.63 -6.78 -13.43
CA PRO A 107 -13.98 -7.33 -13.40
C PRO A 107 -14.03 -8.58 -12.52
N GLY A 108 -14.99 -8.62 -11.59
CA GLY A 108 -15.15 -9.75 -10.65
C GLY A 108 -14.27 -9.67 -9.39
N SER A 109 -13.32 -8.73 -9.32
CA SER A 109 -12.68 -8.40 -8.04
C SER A 109 -13.71 -7.80 -7.09
N VAL A 110 -13.70 -8.23 -5.84
CA VAL A 110 -14.54 -7.70 -4.76
C VAL A 110 -13.63 -7.43 -3.57
N VAL A 111 -13.43 -6.15 -3.27
CA VAL A 111 -12.71 -5.69 -2.08
C VAL A 111 -13.72 -5.17 -1.06
N ASN A 112 -13.60 -5.62 0.19
CA ASN A 112 -14.37 -5.12 1.32
C ASN A 112 -13.45 -4.33 2.23
N ILE A 113 -13.82 -3.09 2.54
CA ILE A 113 -13.01 -2.16 3.34
C ILE A 113 -13.89 -1.64 4.48
N ARG A 114 -13.35 -1.61 5.70
CA ARG A 114 -14.01 -1.03 6.88
C ARG A 114 -12.97 -0.47 7.83
N LYS A 115 -13.41 0.43 8.73
CA LYS A 115 -12.58 1.05 9.76
C LYS A 115 -11.31 1.68 9.15
N VAL A 116 -11.52 2.65 8.26
CA VAL A 116 -10.44 3.44 7.66
C VAL A 116 -10.18 4.63 8.57
N GLU A 117 -8.98 4.70 9.11
CA GLU A 117 -8.55 5.72 10.06
C GLU A 117 -7.26 6.35 9.55
N VAL A 118 -7.09 7.65 9.78
CA VAL A 118 -5.89 8.40 9.40
C VAL A 118 -5.47 9.22 10.59
N MET A 119 -4.20 9.10 10.97
CA MET A 119 -3.57 9.90 12.01
C MET A 119 -2.42 10.70 11.37
N PRO A 120 -2.52 12.04 11.32
CA PRO A 120 -1.38 12.87 10.95
C PRO A 120 -0.22 12.60 11.92
N LEU A 121 0.97 12.38 11.39
CA LEU A 121 2.18 12.22 12.19
C LEU A 121 2.71 13.60 12.60
N GLU A 122 3.25 13.70 13.81
CA GLU A 122 3.94 14.91 14.26
C GLU A 122 5.24 15.09 13.46
N ASN A 123 5.60 16.35 13.20
CA ASN A 123 6.83 16.72 12.51
C ASN A 123 8.05 16.66 13.42
#